data_AF-A0A6I1JBF6-F1
#
_entry.id   AF-A0A6I1JBF6-F1
#
_cell.length_a   1.000
_cell.length_b   1.000
_cell.length_c   1.000
_cell.angle_alpha   90.00
_cell.angle_beta   90.00
_cell.angle_gamma   90.00
#
_symmetry.space_group_name_H-M   'P 1'
#
loop_
_entity.id
_entity.type
_entity.pdbx_description
1 polymer ?
#
loop_
_entity_poly.entity_id
_entity_poly.type
_entity_poly.pdbx_seq_one_letter_code
_entity_poly.pdbx_strand_id
1 'polypeptide(L)'
;MKNYVQPGNTITLTAPYAVASGDALVGVFDITKVGSQAWTVGAKVYWDDTNKRCTTVATDNTLIGVAVEAVASGAGDTIGRVRLNATF
;
A
#
# COMPACT_ATOMS: atom_id res chain seq x y z
N MET A 1 -4.69 -36.73 -13.22
CA MET A 1 -4.55 -35.42 -12.56
C MET A 1 -5.96 -34.88 -12.32
N LYS A 2 -6.31 -34.50 -11.09
CA LYS A 2 -7.66 -33.97 -10.81
C LYS A 2 -7.66 -32.47 -11.05
N ASN A 3 -8.51 -32.00 -11.97
CA ASN A 3 -8.67 -30.58 -12.27
C ASN A 3 -9.90 -30.08 -11.52
N TYR A 4 -9.73 -29.14 -10.60
CA TYR A 4 -10.84 -28.53 -9.87
C TYR A 4 -11.30 -27.30 -10.65
N VAL A 5 -12.40 -27.46 -11.41
CA VAL A 5 -13.02 -26.35 -12.16
C VAL A 5 -13.99 -25.63 -11.23
N GLN A 6 -13.64 -24.43 -10.79
CA GLN A 6 -14.52 -23.58 -9.99
C GLN A 6 -15.34 -22.65 -10.90
N PRO A 7 -16.65 -22.44 -10.63
CA PRO A 7 -17.43 -21.45 -11.37
C PRO A 7 -16.77 -20.07 -11.19
N GLY A 8 -16.41 -19.44 -12.29
CA GLY A 8 -15.36 -18.42 -12.43
C GLY A 8 -15.63 -17.05 -11.79
N ASN A 9 -16.17 -17.01 -10.57
CA ASN A 9 -16.43 -15.77 -9.85
C ASN A 9 -15.49 -15.54 -8.66
N THR A 10 -14.96 -16.60 -8.04
CA THR A 10 -14.03 -16.52 -6.91
C THR A 10 -13.08 -17.73 -6.91
N ILE A 11 -11.77 -17.48 -6.88
CA ILE A 11 -10.74 -18.50 -6.62
C ILE A 11 -10.28 -18.33 -5.18
N THR A 12 -10.50 -19.34 -4.34
CA THR A 12 -10.00 -19.33 -2.97
C THR A 12 -8.53 -19.71 -2.97
N LEU A 13 -7.64 -18.74 -2.75
CA LEU A 13 -6.20 -18.97 -2.60
C LEU A 13 -5.87 -19.08 -1.12
N THR A 14 -5.70 -20.31 -0.63
CA THR A 14 -5.20 -20.53 0.74
C THR A 14 -3.74 -20.07 0.80
N ALA A 15 -3.42 -19.11 1.67
CA ALA A 15 -2.05 -18.68 1.88
C ALA A 15 -1.20 -19.87 2.40
N PRO A 16 0.03 -20.08 1.89
CA PRO A 16 0.88 -21.20 2.30
C PRO A 16 1.33 -21.15 3.77
N TYR A 17 1.09 -20.03 4.45
CA TYR A 17 1.33 -19.80 5.87
C TYR A 17 0.22 -18.88 6.43
N ALA A 18 0.07 -18.85 7.75
CA ALA A 18 -0.86 -17.91 8.40
C ALA A 18 -0.39 -16.46 8.13
N VAL A 19 -1.25 -15.66 7.51
CA VAL A 19 -1.04 -14.22 7.27
C VAL A 19 -2.14 -13.48 8.01
N ALA A 20 -1.80 -12.66 9.01
CA ALA A 20 -2.78 -11.78 9.62
C ALA A 20 -3.02 -10.56 8.73
N SER A 21 -4.20 -9.95 8.82
CA SER A 21 -4.46 -8.66 8.16
C SER A 21 -3.49 -7.62 8.72
N GLY A 22 -2.59 -7.11 7.86
CA GLY A 22 -1.50 -6.21 8.26
C GLY A 22 -0.10 -6.77 7.96
N ASP A 23 0.04 -8.07 7.73
CA ASP A 23 1.34 -8.71 7.44
C ASP A 23 1.71 -8.70 5.94
N ALA A 24 0.99 -7.93 5.13
CA ALA A 24 1.22 -7.89 3.68
C ALA A 24 2.51 -7.11 3.36
N LEU A 25 3.50 -7.81 2.81
CA LEU A 25 4.78 -7.20 2.36
C LEU A 25 4.69 -6.66 0.93
N VAL A 26 3.74 -7.15 0.14
CA VAL A 26 3.51 -6.80 -1.27
C VAL A 26 2.02 -6.55 -1.51
N GLY A 27 1.71 -5.82 -2.59
CA GLY A 27 0.33 -5.53 -3.00
C GLY A 27 0.08 -4.04 -3.15
N VAL A 28 -1.15 -3.69 -3.48
CA VAL A 28 -1.60 -2.30 -3.63
C VAL A 28 -2.68 -2.03 -2.59
N PHE A 29 -2.49 -1.01 -1.77
CA PHE A 29 -3.36 -0.70 -0.65
C PHE A 29 -3.69 0.79 -0.61
N ASP A 30 -4.90 1.11 -0.19
CA ASP A 30 -5.29 2.48 0.18
C ASP A 30 -4.83 2.71 1.63
N ILE A 31 -3.88 3.62 1.84
CA ILE A 31 -3.24 3.89 3.12
C ILE A 31 -3.39 5.37 3.47
N THR A 32 -3.55 5.68 4.76
CA THR A 32 -3.63 7.05 5.25
C THR A 32 -2.34 7.81 4.92
N LYS A 33 -2.46 8.97 4.29
CA LYS A 33 -1.36 9.89 4.02
C LYS A 33 -1.48 11.21 4.81
N VAL A 34 -0.36 11.93 4.88
CA VAL A 34 -0.37 13.32 5.33
C VAL A 34 -1.21 14.19 4.39
N GLY A 35 -2.07 15.02 4.96
CA GLY A 35 -2.83 16.03 4.22
C GLY A 35 -1.90 17.11 3.66
N SER A 36 -2.39 17.91 2.72
CA SER A 36 -1.63 19.03 2.15
C SER A 36 -0.32 18.65 1.45
N GLN A 37 -0.22 17.42 0.96
CA GLN A 37 0.94 16.91 0.23
C GLN A 37 0.46 16.21 -1.04
N ALA A 38 0.82 16.75 -2.21
CA ALA A 38 0.51 16.13 -3.50
C ALA A 38 1.44 14.96 -3.77
N TRP A 39 0.88 13.88 -4.32
CA TRP A 39 1.62 12.71 -4.78
C TRP A 39 1.43 12.55 -6.29
N THR A 40 2.48 12.11 -6.97
CA THR A 40 2.43 11.69 -8.37
C THR A 40 2.56 10.18 -8.46
N VAL A 41 2.07 9.58 -9.55
CA VAL A 41 2.29 8.16 -9.82
C VAL A 41 3.80 7.88 -9.86
N GLY A 42 4.23 6.84 -9.16
CA GLY A 42 5.63 6.46 -9.01
C GLY A 42 6.41 7.24 -7.94
N ALA A 43 5.79 8.23 -7.27
CA ALA A 43 6.43 8.92 -6.15
C ALA A 43 6.79 7.92 -5.05
N LYS A 44 7.99 8.04 -4.48
CA LYS A 44 8.40 7.23 -3.33
C LYS A 44 7.53 7.58 -2.13
N VAL A 45 7.01 6.55 -1.49
CA VAL A 45 6.16 6.69 -0.31
C VAL A 45 6.87 6.07 0.89
N TYR A 46 6.91 6.85 1.96
CA TYR A 46 7.57 6.54 3.22
C TYR A 46 6.54 6.43 4.34
N TRP A 47 6.79 5.55 5.30
CA TRP A 47 6.04 5.40 6.53
C TRP A 47 6.63 6.29 7.63
N ASP A 48 5.82 7.20 8.14
CA ASP A 48 6.10 7.96 9.35
C ASP A 48 5.53 7.20 10.55
N ASP A 49 6.41 6.59 11.33
CA ASP A 49 6.01 5.78 12.48
C ASP A 49 5.58 6.63 13.68
N THR A 50 5.92 7.93 13.72
CA THR A 50 5.46 8.83 14.78
C THR A 50 4.00 9.20 14.56
N ASN A 51 3.67 9.62 13.34
CA ASN A 51 2.32 10.11 13.00
C ASN A 51 1.39 9.02 12.44
N LYS A 52 1.92 7.82 12.19
CA LYS A 52 1.20 6.65 11.62
C LYS A 52 0.53 6.98 10.28
N ARG A 53 1.28 7.65 9.41
CA ARG A 53 0.81 8.11 8.09
C ARG A 53 1.89 7.95 7.05
N CYS A 54 1.47 7.79 5.81
CA CYS A 54 2.36 7.84 4.66
C CYS A 54 2.71 9.28 4.26
N THR A 55 3.94 9.48 3.80
CA THR A 55 4.47 10.77 3.37
C THR A 55 5.48 10.57 2.23
N THR A 56 5.75 11.61 1.44
CA THR A 56 6.87 11.62 0.49
C THR A 56 8.18 12.14 1.11
N VAL A 57 8.16 12.51 2.39
CA VAL A 57 9.35 12.98 3.13
C VAL A 57 10.21 11.78 3.52
N ALA A 58 11.45 11.73 3.02
CA ALA A 58 12.36 10.62 3.26
C ALA A 58 13.05 10.66 4.63
N THR A 59 13.43 11.85 5.10
CA THR A 59 14.17 12.01 6.36
C THR A 59 13.37 11.43 7.52
N ASP A 60 14.01 10.60 8.34
CA ASP A 60 13.47 9.91 9.51
C ASP A 60 12.27 8.98 9.26
N ASN A 61 11.94 8.69 8.00
CA ASN A 61 10.82 7.82 7.62
C ASN A 61 11.31 6.62 6.80
N THR A 62 10.61 5.49 6.90
CA THR A 62 11.00 4.24 6.24
C THR A 62 10.38 4.14 4.85
N LEU A 63 11.16 3.85 3.80
CA LEU A 63 10.60 3.65 2.46
C LEU A 63 9.77 2.36 2.42
N ILE A 64 8.50 2.44 2.04
CA ILE A 64 7.59 1.28 1.98
C ILE A 64 7.11 0.95 0.57
N GLY A 65 7.26 1.86 -0.39
CA GLY A 65 6.77 1.63 -1.73
C GLY A 65 6.66 2.87 -2.60
N VAL A 66 5.73 2.80 -3.56
CA VAL A 66 5.45 3.89 -4.50
C VAL A 66 3.96 4.15 -4.65
N ALA A 67 3.59 5.40 -4.89
CA ALA A 67 2.20 5.77 -5.20
C ALA A 67 1.80 5.22 -6.57
N VAL A 68 0.61 4.64 -6.69
CA VAL A 68 0.08 4.14 -7.98
C VAL A 68 -0.94 5.09 -8.61
N GLU A 69 -1.39 6.08 -7.86
CA GLU A 69 -2.35 7.10 -8.29
C GLU A 69 -1.85 8.48 -7.86
N ALA A 70 -2.16 9.50 -8.66
CA ALA A 70 -1.90 10.88 -8.26
C ALA A 70 -2.89 11.30 -7.16
N VAL A 71 -2.40 12.03 -6.17
CA VAL A 71 -3.26 12.59 -5.11
C VAL A 71 -3.00 14.09 -5.04
N ALA A 72 -4.07 14.87 -4.95
CA ALA A 72 -3.96 16.33 -4.81
C ALA A 72 -3.40 16.74 -3.43
N SER A 73 -3.06 18.03 -3.29
CA SER A 73 -2.50 18.61 -2.07
C SER A 73 -3.55 19.27 -1.18
N GLY A 74 -4.81 18.83 -1.21
CA GLY A 74 -5.83 19.31 -0.29
C GLY A 74 -5.60 18.78 1.13
N ALA A 75 -6.02 19.54 2.14
CA ALA A 75 -5.97 19.09 3.54
C ALA A 75 -6.87 17.86 3.79
N GLY A 76 -7.95 17.72 3.02
CA GLY A 76 -8.87 16.58 3.06
C GLY A 76 -8.41 15.37 2.25
N ASP A 77 -7.38 15.51 1.42
CA ASP A 77 -6.82 14.39 0.66
C ASP A 77 -5.92 13.57 1.59
N THR A 78 -6.51 12.65 2.34
CA THR A 78 -5.82 11.90 3.42
C THR A 78 -5.66 10.43 3.14
N ILE A 79 -6.05 9.96 1.95
CA ILE A 79 -5.85 8.58 1.50
C ILE A 79 -4.98 8.59 0.24
N GLY A 80 -4.02 7.68 0.18
CA GLY A 80 -3.21 7.46 -1.00
C GLY A 80 -3.06 5.98 -1.30
N ARG A 81 -3.06 5.61 -2.59
CA ARG A 81 -2.90 4.22 -3.01
C ARG A 81 -1.44 3.90 -3.26
N VAL A 82 -0.91 2.90 -2.55
CA VAL A 82 0.53 2.57 -2.51
C VAL A 82 0.76 1.13 -2.91
N ARG A 83 1.71 0.90 -3.82
CA ARG A 83 2.27 -0.43 -4.08
C ARG A 83 3.44 -0.70 -3.13
N LEU A 84 3.29 -1.67 -2.24
CA LEU A 84 4.35 -2.10 -1.33
C LEU A 84 5.48 -2.83 -2.09
N ASN A 85 6.71 -2.63 -1.65
CA ASN A 85 7.92 -3.12 -2.33
C ASN A 85 8.61 -4.31 -1.66
N ALA A 86 8.09 -4.80 -0.53
CA ALA A 86 8.66 -5.89 0.28
C ALA A 86 10.14 -5.73 0.67
N THR A 87 10.63 -4.49 0.77
CA THR A 87 12.00 -4.22 1.24
C THR A 87 11.97 -3.25 2.43
N PHE A 88 12.91 -3.44 3.34
CA PHE A 88 13.29 -2.49 4.39
C PHE A 88 14.31 -1.49 3.86
#